data_AF-A0A7V3ZTE2-F1
#
_entry.id   AF-A0A7V3ZTE2-F1
#
_cell.length_a   1.000
_cell.length_b   1.000
_cell.length_c   1.000
_cell.angle_alpha   90.00
_cell.angle_beta   90.00
_cell.angle_gamma   90.00
#
_symmetry.space_group_name_H-M   'P 1'
#
loop_
_entity.id
_entity.type
_entity.pdbx_description
1 polymer ?
#
loop_
_entity_poly.entity_id
_entity_poly.type
_entity_poly.pdbx_seq_one_letter_code
_entity_poly.pdbx_strand_id
1 'polypeptide(L)'
;MFITNENGITLKERLKTLIKHSEEIKILVGFFYFSGIKELYEELKMLYSQGKLKEGHIKILIGLDIDKGAFGIYEGARIYKYFNSREYEESFYESLVKAFNSSEVDN
;
A
#
# COMPACT_ATOMS: atom_id res chain seq x y z
N MET A 1 13.80 -11.85 -8.56
CA MET A 1 12.53 -12.38 -9.08
C MET A 1 11.65 -11.19 -9.41
N PHE A 2 11.26 -11.01 -10.68
CA PHE A 2 10.44 -9.88 -11.10
C PHE A 2 8.97 -10.29 -11.01
N ILE A 3 8.20 -9.68 -10.11
CA ILE A 3 6.77 -10.00 -9.93
C ILE A 3 5.99 -8.95 -10.74
N THR A 4 5.78 -9.24 -12.03
CA THR A 4 4.99 -8.40 -12.93
C THR A 4 3.76 -9.16 -13.41
N ASN A 5 2.84 -8.46 -14.06
CA ASN A 5 1.74 -9.10 -14.78
C ASN A 5 2.32 -9.81 -16.01
N GLU A 6 2.11 -11.12 -16.10
CA GLU A 6 2.52 -11.95 -17.23
C GLU A 6 1.29 -12.68 -17.77
N ASN A 7 1.36 -13.16 -19.02
CA ASN A 7 0.25 -13.87 -19.65
C ASN A 7 -0.15 -15.10 -18.80
N GLY A 8 -1.31 -15.00 -18.14
CA GLY A 8 -1.92 -16.08 -17.36
C GLY A 8 -1.77 -15.99 -15.84
N ILE A 9 -0.89 -15.13 -15.30
CA ILE A 9 -0.77 -14.93 -13.85
C ILE A 9 -0.53 -13.45 -13.53
N THR A 10 -1.48 -12.86 -12.82
CA THR A 10 -1.45 -11.46 -12.36
C THR A 10 -0.62 -11.29 -11.10
N LEU A 11 -0.10 -10.07 -10.88
CA LEU A 11 0.53 -9.67 -9.61
C LEU A 11 -0.41 -9.94 -8.42
N LYS A 12 -1.70 -9.71 -8.60
CA LYS A 12 -2.75 -10.00 -7.61
C LYS A 12 -2.77 -11.48 -7.20
N GLU A 13 -2.76 -12.40 -8.16
CA GLU A 13 -2.78 -13.85 -7.87
C GLU A 13 -1.49 -14.31 -7.17
N ARG A 14 -0.35 -13.75 -7.59
CA ARG A 14 0.94 -14.01 -6.92
C ARG A 14 0.91 -13.51 -5.49
N LEU A 15 0.42 -12.30 -5.25
CA LEU A 15 0.33 -11.71 -3.91
C LEU A 15 -0.61 -12.51 -2.99
N LYS A 16 -1.77 -12.97 -3.48
CA LYS A 16 -2.66 -13.86 -2.73
C LYS A 16 -1.98 -15.18 -2.37
N THR A 17 -1.23 -15.76 -3.31
CA THR A 17 -0.48 -17.00 -3.06
C THR A 17 0.58 -16.80 -1.99
N LEU A 18 1.32 -15.68 -2.02
CA LEU A 18 2.31 -15.34 -1.01
C LEU A 18 1.67 -15.15 0.36
N ILE A 19 0.56 -14.43 0.46
CA ILE A 19 -0.15 -14.20 1.74
C ILE A 19 -0.63 -15.51 2.36
N LYS A 20 -1.11 -16.46 1.55
CA LYS A 20 -1.57 -17.79 2.03
C LYS A 20 -0.46 -18.65 2.61
N HIS A 21 0.73 -18.60 2.01
CA HIS A 21 1.82 -19.53 2.29
C HIS A 21 2.95 -18.92 3.13
N SER A 22 2.86 -17.63 3.46
CA SER A 22 3.84 -16.96 4.31
C SER A 22 3.34 -16.86 5.75
N GLU A 23 4.24 -16.98 6.72
CA GLU A 23 3.93 -16.65 8.11
C GLU A 23 3.85 -15.13 8.34
N GLU A 24 4.64 -14.37 7.59
CA GLU A 24 4.69 -12.91 7.59
C GLU A 24 5.05 -12.43 6.19
N ILE A 25 4.41 -11.37 5.71
CA ILE A 25 4.79 -10.66 4.48
C ILE A 25 5.08 -9.18 4.77
N LYS A 26 6.23 -8.71 4.30
CA LYS A 26 6.66 -7.31 4.38
C LYS A 26 6.70 -6.72 2.97
N ILE A 27 6.01 -5.62 2.77
CA ILE A 27 5.85 -4.95 1.48
C ILE A 27 6.41 -3.54 1.63
N LEU A 28 7.39 -3.19 0.79
CA LEU A 28 7.88 -1.83 0.63
C LEU A 28 7.46 -1.33 -0.75
N VAL A 29 6.66 -0.27 -0.79
CA VAL A 29 6.12 0.29 -2.03
C VAL A 29 6.23 1.81 -2.04
N GLY A 30 6.36 2.40 -3.22
CA GLY A 30 6.29 3.86 -3.37
C GLY A 30 4.90 4.39 -3.00
N PHE A 31 3.84 3.81 -3.56
CA PHE A 31 2.44 4.17 -3.26
C PHE A 31 1.58 2.93 -3.03
N PHE A 32 0.44 3.13 -2.36
CA PHE A 32 -0.54 2.08 -2.15
C PHE A 32 -1.97 2.63 -2.20
N TYR A 33 -2.78 2.15 -3.16
CA TYR A 33 -4.18 2.58 -3.31
C TYR A 33 -5.14 1.72 -2.46
N PHE A 34 -6.24 2.32 -1.96
CA PHE A 34 -7.30 1.59 -1.24
C PHE A 34 -7.95 0.44 -2.04
N SER A 35 -8.02 0.57 -3.36
CA SER A 35 -8.49 -0.51 -4.24
C SER A 35 -7.65 -1.79 -4.08
N GLY A 36 -6.36 -1.65 -3.74
CA GLY A 36 -5.49 -2.76 -3.38
C GLY A 36 -5.85 -3.44 -2.06
N ILE A 37 -6.28 -2.68 -1.03
CA ILE A 37 -6.71 -3.26 0.26
C ILE A 37 -7.89 -4.21 0.06
N LYS A 38 -8.88 -3.82 -0.74
CA LYS A 38 -10.08 -4.66 -0.99
C LYS A 38 -9.70 -6.03 -1.53
N GLU A 39 -8.68 -6.09 -2.38
CA GLU A 39 -8.18 -7.34 -2.95
C GLU A 39 -7.44 -8.22 -1.94
N LEU A 40 -6.77 -7.60 -0.97
CA LEU A 40 -6.11 -8.29 0.14
C LEU A 40 -7.10 -8.76 1.21
N TYR A 41 -8.16 -7.98 1.45
CA TYR A 41 -9.10 -8.18 2.53
C TYR A 41 -9.81 -9.55 2.48
N GLU A 42 -10.28 -9.97 1.31
CA GLU A 42 -10.96 -11.28 1.17
C GLU A 42 -10.03 -12.45 1.55
N GLU A 43 -8.75 -12.32 1.22
CA GLU A 43 -7.74 -13.33 1.54
C GLU A 43 -7.46 -13.37 3.05
N LEU A 44 -7.31 -12.20 3.68
CA LEU A 44 -7.13 -12.08 5.12
C LEU A 44 -8.35 -12.58 5.90
N LYS A 45 -9.56 -12.29 5.43
CA LYS A 45 -10.81 -12.77 6.02
C LYS A 45 -10.90 -14.30 5.98
N MET A 46 -10.46 -14.92 4.89
CA MET A 46 -10.39 -16.37 4.78
C MET A 46 -9.37 -16.96 5.76
N LEU A 47 -8.18 -16.37 5.86
CA LEU A 47 -7.17 -16.80 6.85
C LEU A 47 -7.68 -16.64 8.28
N TYR A 48 -8.39 -15.56 8.59
CA TYR A 48 -9.02 -15.33 9.89
C TYR A 48 -10.04 -16.42 10.22
N SER A 49 -10.94 -16.71 9.28
CA SER A 49 -11.98 -17.74 9.43
C SER A 49 -11.39 -19.14 9.63
N GLN A 50 -10.17 -19.38 9.16
CA GLN A 50 -9.43 -20.64 9.33
C GLN A 50 -8.55 -20.68 10.59
N GLY A 51 -8.51 -19.60 11.39
CA GLY A 51 -7.61 -19.50 12.55
C GLY A 51 -6.13 -19.40 12.19
N LYS A 52 -5.80 -19.04 10.94
CA LYS A 52 -4.43 -18.96 10.41
C LYS A 52 -3.87 -17.54 10.38
N LEU A 53 -4.73 -16.53 10.52
CA LEU A 53 -4.30 -15.12 10.53
C LEU A 53 -3.62 -14.81 11.86
N LYS A 54 -2.34 -14.43 11.81
CA LYS A 54 -1.55 -14.03 12.98
C LYS A 54 -1.44 -12.51 13.07
N GLU A 55 -1.12 -12.01 14.27
CA GLU A 55 -0.76 -10.60 14.42
C GLU A 55 0.48 -10.28 13.57
N GLY A 56 0.42 -9.17 12.83
CA GLY A 56 1.52 -8.75 11.96
C GLY A 56 1.69 -9.58 10.69
N HIS A 57 0.71 -10.41 10.30
CA HIS A 57 0.76 -11.24 9.08
C HIS A 57 1.12 -10.45 7.82
N ILE A 58 0.66 -9.19 7.72
CA ILE A 58 1.01 -8.25 6.64
C ILE A 58 1.52 -6.95 7.25
N LYS A 59 2.67 -6.47 6.74
CA LYS A 59 3.25 -5.16 7.06
C LYS A 59 3.54 -4.43 5.75
N ILE A 60 3.00 -3.22 5.60
CA ILE A 60 3.19 -2.38 4.41
C ILE A 60 3.87 -1.09 4.83
N LEU A 61 5.04 -0.82 4.27
CA LEU A 61 5.76 0.44 4.38
C LEU A 61 5.60 1.19 3.05
N ILE A 62 5.07 2.40 3.12
CA ILE A 62 4.78 3.25 1.97
C ILE A 62 5.77 4.41 1.96
N GLY A 63 6.54 4.54 0.88
CA GLY A 63 7.67 5.47 0.79
C GLY A 63 7.33 6.86 0.28
N LEU A 64 6.24 7.03 -0.47
CA LEU A 64 5.80 8.32 -0.99
C LEU A 64 4.50 8.75 -0.29
N ASP A 65 4.44 10.02 0.09
CA ASP A 65 3.29 10.63 0.74
C ASP A 65 2.26 11.08 -0.30
N ILE A 66 1.58 10.10 -0.91
CA ILE A 66 0.75 10.34 -2.10
C ILE A 66 -0.70 9.90 -1.99
N ASP A 67 -1.21 9.66 -0.78
CA ASP A 67 -2.64 9.43 -0.58
C ASP A 67 -3.25 10.20 0.62
N LYS A 68 -4.37 10.89 0.35
CA LYS A 68 -5.17 11.67 1.32
C LYS A 68 -5.69 10.83 2.50
N GLY A 69 -5.66 9.50 2.39
CA GLY A 69 -6.09 8.57 3.43
C GLY A 69 -4.99 8.09 4.39
N ALA A 70 -3.71 8.37 4.10
CA ALA A 70 -2.58 7.90 4.90
C ALA A 70 -2.29 8.73 6.16
N PHE A 71 -3.18 9.65 6.52
CA PHE A 71 -3.22 10.26 7.84
C PHE A 71 -4.23 9.60 8.79
N GLY A 72 -4.94 8.54 8.38
CA GLY A 72 -6.17 8.17 9.07
C GLY A 72 -6.67 6.76 8.87
N ILE A 73 -6.16 5.84 9.68
CA ILE A 73 -7.05 4.91 10.37
C ILE A 73 -7.94 5.78 11.28
N TYR A 74 -8.94 6.46 10.73
CA TYR A 74 -9.84 7.34 11.48
C TYR A 74 -11.24 6.73 11.52
N GLU A 75 -11.43 5.79 12.44
CA GLU A 75 -12.71 5.75 13.16
C GLU A 75 -12.68 6.91 14.19
N GLY A 76 -12.74 8.15 13.70
CA GLY A 76 -12.68 9.34 14.57
C GLY A 76 -12.08 10.59 13.94
N ALA A 77 -12.93 11.44 13.39
CA ALA A 77 -12.81 12.90 13.42
C ALA A 77 -11.42 13.54 13.14
N ARG A 78 -11.13 13.84 11.87
CA ARG A 78 -10.52 15.13 11.55
C ARG A 78 -11.26 15.84 10.42
N ILE A 79 -12.14 16.74 10.85
CA ILE A 79 -12.74 17.80 10.06
C ILE A 79 -11.62 18.77 9.69
N TYR A 80 -11.08 18.70 8.47
CA TYR A 80 -10.28 19.82 7.92
C TYR A 80 -11.16 20.68 7.03
N LYS A 81 -11.31 21.93 7.45
CA LYS A 81 -12.34 22.87 6.99
C LYS A 81 -11.95 23.67 5.73
N TYR A 82 -10.80 23.39 5.10
CA TYR A 82 -10.33 24.11 3.92
C TYR A 82 -9.58 23.16 2.98
N PHE A 83 -10.21 22.85 1.85
CA PHE A 83 -9.69 21.95 0.82
C PHE A 83 -9.27 22.82 -0.38
N ASN A 84 -7.97 23.08 -0.56
CA ASN A 84 -7.43 23.69 -1.77
C ASN A 84 -6.75 22.60 -2.61
N SER A 85 -7.37 22.23 -3.74
CA SER A 85 -6.89 21.14 -4.58
C SER A 85 -5.55 21.41 -5.26
N ARG A 86 -5.19 22.69 -5.47
CA ARG A 86 -3.99 23.09 -6.21
C ARG A 86 -2.70 22.90 -5.39
N GLU A 87 -2.72 23.32 -4.13
CA GLU A 87 -1.60 23.12 -3.20
C GLU A 87 -1.26 21.62 -3.02
N TYR A 88 -2.26 20.75 -3.16
CA TYR A 88 -2.09 19.30 -3.08
C TYR A 88 -1.44 18.70 -4.33
N GLU A 89 -1.87 19.13 -5.53
CA GLU A 89 -1.25 18.68 -6.78
C GLU A 89 0.22 19.08 -6.85
N GLU A 90 0.55 20.30 -6.39
CA GLU A 90 1.92 20.80 -6.31
C GLU A 90 2.77 19.97 -5.35
N SER A 91 2.30 19.70 -4.14
CA SER A 91 3.02 18.87 -3.16
C SER A 91 3.25 17.41 -3.61
N PHE A 92 2.25 16.81 -4.28
CA PHE A 92 2.39 15.49 -4.90
C PHE A 92 3.46 15.49 -5.99
N TYR A 93 3.42 16.50 -6.88
CA TYR A 93 4.39 16.64 -7.96
C TYR A 93 5.81 16.85 -7.41
N GLU A 94 5.98 17.69 -6.40
CA GLU A 94 7.26 17.90 -5.70
C GLU A 94 7.79 16.62 -5.07
N SER A 95 6.91 15.82 -4.45
CA SER A 95 7.28 14.54 -3.85
C SER A 95 7.77 13.53 -4.89
N LEU A 96 7.12 13.48 -6.07
CA LEU A 96 7.59 12.68 -7.19
C LEU A 96 8.94 13.17 -7.73
N VAL A 97 9.07 14.48 -7.98
CA VAL A 97 10.32 15.10 -8.45
C VAL A 97 11.46 14.79 -7.48
N LYS A 98 11.23 14.87 -6.17
CA LYS A 98 12.24 14.54 -5.16
C LYS A 98 12.59 13.06 -5.16
N ALA A 99 11.59 12.17 -5.25
CA ALA A 99 11.82 10.73 -5.26
C ALA A 99 12.62 10.25 -6.48
N PHE A 100 12.41 10.85 -7.64
CA PHE A 100 13.12 10.50 -8.87
C PHE A 100 14.47 11.21 -9.04
N ASN A 101 14.69 12.34 -8.36
CA ASN A 101 15.93 13.13 -8.51
C ASN A 101 16.85 13.13 -7.28
N SER A 102 16.48 12.48 -6.17
CA SER A 102 17.38 12.40 -5.02
C SER A 102 18.44 11.33 -5.26
N SER A 103 19.65 11.77 -5.61
CA SER A 103 20.88 10.97 -5.55
C SER A 103 21.25 10.49 -4.12
N GLU A 104 20.35 10.68 -3.15
CA GLU A 104 20.46 10.23 -1.75
C GLU A 104 19.75 8.89 -1.48
N VAL A 105 18.85 8.42 -2.36
CA VAL A 105 18.24 7.08 -2.26
C VAL A 105 19.04 5.97 -2.98
N ASP A 106 20.13 6.34 -3.65
CA ASP A 106 21.03 5.42 -4.39
C ASP A 106 22.28 4.98 -3.58
N ASN A 107 22.31 5.16 -2.25
CA ASN A 107 23.37 4.63 -1.37
C ASN A 107 22.84 3.65 -0.32
#